data_AF-A0A497FZX6-F1
#
_entry.id   AF-A0A497FZX6-F1
#
_cell.length_a   1.000
_cell.length_b   1.000
_cell.length_c   1.000
_cell.angle_alpha   90.00
_cell.angle_beta   90.00
_cell.angle_gamma   90.00
#
_symmetry.space_group_name_H-M   'P 1'
#
loop_
_entity.id
_entity.type
_entity.pdbx_description
1 polymer ?
#
loop_
_entity_poly.entity_id
_entity_poly.type
_entity_poly.pdbx_seq_one_letter_code
_entity_poly.pdbx_strand_id
1 'polypeptide(L)'
;MIGLQDPEVCFQCRRCTSGCPVAFLESDYRPHRIVTEVNLGRFEKLLDSDVIWKCTRCYKCTEYCPQRVAPSDVVLALQALATEKKGLLGEYRKMIEKVAETGFSFEVMEVADRDFEFYDRDSLGLPELKSPSKMSILGKIVKKLGGVE
;
A
#
# COMPACT_ATOMS: atom_id res chain seq x y z
N MET A 1 -1.13 -3.14 -20.66
CA MET A 1 -2.33 -3.18 -19.80
C MET A 1 -1.93 -3.53 -18.37
N ILE A 2 -2.31 -2.70 -17.40
CA ILE A 2 -2.24 -3.03 -15.97
C ILE A 2 -3.66 -3.41 -15.54
N GLY A 3 -3.94 -4.71 -15.46
CA GLY A 3 -5.31 -5.20 -15.24
C GLY A 3 -6.28 -4.78 -16.37
N LEU A 4 -7.41 -4.16 -16.02
CA LEU A 4 -8.44 -3.66 -16.94
C LEU A 4 -8.19 -2.21 -17.43
N GLN A 5 -7.05 -1.64 -17.09
CA GLN A 5 -6.79 -0.21 -17.24
C GLN A 5 -5.77 0.04 -18.34
N ASP A 6 -5.89 1.21 -18.98
CA ASP A 6 -5.04 1.63 -20.10
C ASP A 6 -4.27 2.90 -19.72
N PRO A 7 -3.06 2.78 -19.16
CA PRO A 7 -2.26 3.95 -18.80
C PRO A 7 -1.80 4.78 -20.02
N GLU A 8 -1.72 4.17 -21.20
CA GLU A 8 -1.13 4.78 -22.40
C GLU A 8 -2.05 5.87 -22.99
N VAL A 9 -3.36 5.78 -22.79
CA VAL A 9 -4.36 6.78 -23.25
C VAL A 9 -4.42 8.06 -22.40
N CYS A 10 -3.50 8.24 -21.46
CA CYS A 10 -3.49 9.40 -20.57
C CYS A 10 -3.19 10.72 -21.30
N PHE A 11 -4.23 11.49 -21.61
CA PHE A 11 -4.17 12.84 -22.18
C PHE A 11 -3.93 14.01 -21.20
N GLN A 12 -3.42 13.74 -19.99
CA GLN A 12 -2.96 14.77 -19.05
C GLN A 12 -3.99 15.82 -18.56
N CYS A 13 -5.28 15.47 -18.42
CA CYS A 13 -6.30 16.38 -17.88
C CYS A 13 -6.15 16.76 -16.39
N ARG A 14 -5.24 16.12 -15.65
CA ARG A 14 -4.91 16.39 -14.22
C ARG A 14 -6.03 16.20 -13.19
N ARG A 15 -7.21 15.67 -13.55
CA ARG A 15 -8.28 15.34 -12.59
C ARG A 15 -7.81 14.46 -11.44
N CYS A 16 -6.98 13.46 -11.75
CA CYS A 16 -6.38 12.57 -10.76
C CYS A 16 -5.53 13.30 -9.71
N THR A 17 -4.96 14.45 -10.06
CA THR A 17 -4.15 15.26 -9.16
C THR A 17 -5.00 16.25 -8.39
N SER A 18 -5.95 16.91 -9.06
CA SER A 18 -6.89 17.82 -8.40
C SER A 18 -7.71 17.11 -7.32
N GLY A 19 -8.11 15.85 -7.53
CA GLY A 19 -8.86 15.07 -6.54
C GLY A 19 -8.01 14.32 -5.52
N CYS A 20 -6.68 14.42 -5.57
CA CYS A 20 -5.79 13.64 -4.71
C CYS A 20 -5.53 14.35 -3.37
N PRO A 21 -5.87 13.74 -2.21
CA PRO A 21 -5.58 14.35 -0.91
C PRO A 21 -4.07 14.46 -0.64
N VAL A 22 -3.28 13.50 -1.15
CA VAL A 22 -1.82 13.53 -1.00
C VAL A 22 -1.23 14.67 -1.82
N ALA A 23 -1.72 14.92 -3.04
CA ALA A 23 -1.22 16.04 -3.85
C ALA A 23 -1.50 17.42 -3.23
N PHE A 24 -2.54 17.52 -2.37
CA PHE A 24 -2.86 18.72 -1.62
C PHE A 24 -1.85 18.99 -0.50
N LEU A 25 -1.39 17.94 0.19
CA LEU A 25 -0.43 18.05 1.30
C LEU A 25 1.02 18.03 0.83
N GLU A 26 1.31 17.29 -0.24
CA GLU A 26 2.64 17.01 -0.76
C GLU A 26 2.77 17.60 -2.17
N SER A 27 3.60 18.62 -2.33
CA SER A 27 3.81 19.31 -3.61
C SER A 27 4.34 18.41 -4.72
N ASP A 28 5.09 17.38 -4.33
CA ASP A 28 5.81 16.52 -5.28
C ASP A 28 4.98 15.34 -5.74
N TYR A 29 3.91 15.00 -5.01
CA TYR A 29 3.03 13.90 -5.37
C TYR A 29 2.00 14.35 -6.41
N ARG A 30 2.22 13.96 -7.67
CA ARG A 30 1.37 14.33 -8.81
C ARG A 30 1.05 13.09 -9.64
N PRO A 31 -0.10 12.42 -9.41
CA PRO A 31 -0.45 11.18 -10.11
C PRO A 31 -0.35 11.24 -11.64
N HIS A 32 -0.74 12.37 -12.25
CA HIS A 32 -0.63 12.52 -13.72
C HIS A 32 0.82 12.47 -14.21
N ARG A 33 1.77 13.04 -13.45
CA ARG A 33 3.20 13.04 -13.78
C ARG A 33 3.82 11.66 -13.60
N ILE A 34 3.41 10.92 -12.57
CA ILE A 34 3.82 9.52 -12.37
C ILE A 34 3.44 8.71 -13.61
N VAL A 35 2.19 8.83 -14.08
CA VAL A 35 1.75 8.15 -15.32
C VAL A 35 2.56 8.62 -16.53
N THR A 36 2.85 9.92 -16.66
CA THR A 36 3.68 10.44 -17.76
C THR A 36 5.07 9.83 -17.77
N GLU A 37 5.76 9.78 -16.63
CA GLU A 37 7.11 9.21 -16.55
C GLU A 37 7.10 7.70 -16.86
N VAL A 38 6.05 6.98 -16.48
CA VAL A 38 5.85 5.58 -16.89
C VAL A 38 5.66 5.45 -18.40
N ASN A 39 4.76 6.23 -19.00
CA ASN A 39 4.51 6.18 -20.45
C ASN A 39 5.74 6.58 -21.29
N LEU A 40 6.62 7.41 -20.73
CA LEU A 40 7.87 7.83 -21.36
C LEU A 40 9.03 6.87 -21.10
N GLY A 41 8.79 5.77 -20.36
CA GLY A 41 9.82 4.79 -20.03
C GLY A 41 10.91 5.32 -19.08
N ARG A 42 10.58 6.31 -18.24
CA ARG A 42 11.50 6.96 -17.28
C ARG A 42 11.10 6.70 -15.83
N PHE A 43 10.65 5.49 -15.54
CA PHE A 43 10.12 5.14 -14.22
C PHE A 43 11.19 4.78 -13.20
N GLU A 44 12.45 4.59 -13.60
CA GLU A 44 13.57 4.25 -12.72
C GLU A 44 13.70 5.26 -11.57
N LYS A 45 13.63 6.55 -11.89
CA LYS A 45 13.66 7.63 -10.89
C LYS A 45 12.51 7.55 -9.88
N LEU A 46 11.36 7.00 -10.28
CA LEU A 46 10.21 6.79 -9.39
C LEU A 46 10.47 5.62 -8.44
N LEU A 47 11.17 4.58 -8.88
CA LEU A 47 11.58 3.45 -8.04
C LEU A 47 12.66 3.86 -7.03
N ASP A 48 13.46 4.88 -7.35
CA ASP A 48 14.46 5.49 -6.48
C ASP A 48 13.93 6.54 -5.51
N SER A 49 12.67 6.92 -5.65
CA SER A 49 12.03 7.94 -4.83
C SER A 49 10.96 7.36 -3.91
N ASP A 50 10.76 8.00 -2.76
CA ASP A 50 9.66 7.67 -1.86
C ASP A 50 8.28 8.11 -2.39
N VAL A 51 8.23 8.82 -3.52
CA VAL A 51 6.98 9.39 -4.06
C VAL A 51 5.90 8.34 -4.28
N ILE A 52 6.25 7.13 -4.73
CA ILE A 52 5.29 6.05 -4.99
C ILE A 52 4.67 5.52 -3.69
N TRP A 53 5.37 5.62 -2.56
CA TRP A 53 4.92 5.14 -1.25
C TRP A 53 3.98 6.13 -0.54
N LYS A 54 3.87 7.37 -1.03
CA LYS A 54 2.92 8.37 -0.50
C LYS A 54 1.47 8.10 -0.89
N CYS A 55 1.21 7.21 -1.86
CA CYS A 55 -0.14 6.88 -2.30
C CYS A 55 -0.94 6.17 -1.20
N THR A 56 -2.06 6.76 -0.78
CA THR A 56 -2.97 6.17 0.22
C THR A 56 -3.95 5.15 -0.36
N ARG A 57 -3.88 4.86 -1.67
CA ARG A 57 -4.80 3.95 -2.38
C ARG A 57 -6.29 4.24 -2.12
N CYS A 58 -6.68 5.52 -2.12
CA CYS A 58 -8.07 5.92 -1.98
C CYS A 58 -8.91 5.81 -3.26
N TYR A 59 -8.30 5.40 -4.40
CA TYR A 59 -8.93 5.16 -5.70
C TYR A 59 -9.70 6.31 -6.36
N LYS A 60 -9.74 7.53 -5.79
CA LYS A 60 -10.37 8.71 -6.42
C LYS A 60 -9.88 8.98 -7.84
N CYS A 61 -8.59 8.77 -8.10
CA CYS A 61 -8.01 8.96 -9.42
C CYS A 61 -8.47 7.92 -10.46
N THR A 62 -8.88 6.73 -10.02
CA THR A 62 -9.48 5.70 -10.87
C THR A 62 -10.90 6.10 -11.23
N GLU A 63 -11.71 6.47 -10.24
CA GLU A 63 -13.11 6.87 -10.44
C GLU A 63 -13.27 8.12 -11.31
N TYR A 64 -12.45 9.14 -11.10
CA TYR A 64 -12.59 10.41 -11.83
C TYR A 64 -11.93 10.43 -13.21
N CYS A 65 -11.19 9.37 -13.58
CA CYS A 65 -10.47 9.35 -14.84
C CYS A 65 -11.43 9.12 -16.02
N PRO A 66 -11.58 10.09 -16.94
CA PRO A 66 -12.45 9.92 -18.11
C PRO A 66 -11.89 8.91 -19.13
N GLN A 67 -10.62 8.52 -18.99
CA GLN A 67 -9.90 7.62 -19.90
C GLN A 67 -9.58 6.25 -19.29
N ARG A 68 -10.02 5.97 -18.05
CA ARG A 68 -9.73 4.70 -17.35
C ARG A 68 -8.23 4.34 -17.33
N VAL A 69 -7.42 5.34 -16.99
CA VAL A 69 -5.96 5.22 -16.81
C VAL A 69 -5.61 4.54 -15.48
N ALA A 70 -6.46 4.74 -14.46
CA ALA A 70 -6.26 4.29 -13.07
C ALA A 70 -4.85 4.53 -12.50
N PRO A 71 -4.46 5.79 -12.21
CA PRO A 71 -3.14 6.10 -11.66
C PRO A 71 -2.79 5.36 -10.34
N SER A 72 -3.80 4.95 -9.55
CA SER A 72 -3.56 4.16 -8.33
C SER A 72 -2.96 2.79 -8.65
N ASP A 73 -3.41 2.15 -9.73
CA ASP A 73 -2.93 0.82 -10.14
C ASP A 73 -1.55 0.90 -10.79
N VAL A 74 -1.27 1.99 -11.52
CA VAL A 74 0.08 2.31 -12.00
C VAL A 74 1.06 2.44 -10.83
N VAL A 75 0.68 3.14 -9.76
CA VAL A 75 1.52 3.28 -8.56
C VAL A 75 1.70 1.94 -7.85
N LEU A 76 0.66 1.11 -7.74
CA LEU A 76 0.77 -0.24 -7.19
C LEU A 76 1.78 -1.10 -7.96
N ALA A 77 1.72 -1.07 -9.29
CA ALA A 77 2.68 -1.79 -10.13
C ALA A 77 4.12 -1.29 -9.91
N LEU A 78 4.31 0.03 -9.79
CA LEU A 78 5.63 0.61 -9.45
C LEU A 78 6.13 0.17 -8.07
N GLN A 79 5.26 0.10 -7.06
CA GLN A 79 5.62 -0.38 -5.73
C GLN A 79 6.06 -1.85 -5.76
N ALA A 80 5.37 -2.69 -6.55
CA ALA A 80 5.76 -4.08 -6.76
C ALA A 80 7.13 -4.20 -7.43
N LEU A 81 7.38 -3.44 -8.51
CA LEU A 81 8.68 -3.41 -9.18
C LEU A 81 9.80 -2.87 -8.28
N ALA A 82 9.53 -1.84 -7.48
CA ALA A 82 10.49 -1.32 -6.51
C ALA A 82 10.85 -2.38 -5.47
N THR A 83 9.84 -3.10 -4.97
CA THR A 83 10.00 -4.20 -3.99
C THR A 83 10.81 -5.35 -4.58
N GLU A 84 10.54 -5.74 -5.82
CA GLU A 84 11.28 -6.81 -6.50
C GLU A 84 12.77 -6.44 -6.68
N LYS A 85 13.06 -5.18 -7.02
CA LYS A 85 14.44 -4.71 -7.25
C LYS A 85 15.22 -4.44 -5.97
N LYS A 86 14.58 -3.94 -4.92
CA LYS A 86 15.24 -3.40 -3.72
C LYS A 86 14.90 -4.11 -2.42
N GLY A 87 13.95 -5.03 -2.47
CA GLY A 87 13.32 -5.59 -1.28
C GLY A 87 12.25 -4.67 -0.70
N LEU A 88 11.52 -5.24 0.27
CA LEU A 88 10.50 -4.53 1.02
C LEU A 88 11.11 -3.46 1.94
N LEU A 89 10.40 -2.35 2.13
CA LEU A 89 10.70 -1.41 3.21
C LEU A 89 10.56 -2.11 4.57
N GLY A 90 11.41 -1.73 5.54
CA GLY A 90 11.56 -2.42 6.82
C GLY A 90 10.25 -2.63 7.59
N GLU A 91 9.35 -1.64 7.57
CA GLU A 91 8.06 -1.75 8.28
C GLU A 91 7.12 -2.77 7.64
N TYR A 92 7.07 -2.87 6.31
CA TYR A 92 6.29 -3.89 5.63
C TYR A 92 6.88 -5.30 5.86
N ARG A 93 8.21 -5.42 5.87
CA ARG A 93 8.90 -6.67 6.20
C ARG A 93 8.49 -7.18 7.59
N LYS A 94 8.59 -6.35 8.63
CA LYS A 94 8.19 -6.70 10.00
C LYS A 94 6.72 -7.11 10.07
N MET A 95 5.84 -6.39 9.39
CA MET A 95 4.41 -6.71 9.36
C MET A 95 4.16 -8.09 8.75
N ILE A 96 4.81 -8.42 7.64
CA ILE A 96 4.64 -9.73 6.97
C ILE A 96 5.24 -10.86 7.82
N GLU A 97 6.40 -10.66 8.44
CA GLU A 97 6.99 -11.60 9.41
C GLU A 97 6.01 -11.87 10.56
N LYS A 98 5.38 -10.82 11.11
CA LYS A 98 4.40 -10.95 12.19
C LYS A 98 3.17 -11.76 11.77
N VAL A 99 2.66 -11.53 10.56
CA VAL A 99 1.55 -12.32 10.00
C VAL A 99 1.97 -13.78 9.84
N ALA A 100 3.21 -14.05 9.41
CA ALA A 100 3.70 -15.40 9.22
C ALA A 100 3.87 -16.17 10.54
N GLU A 101 4.18 -15.48 11.64
CA GLU A 101 4.38 -16.07 12.96
C GLU A 101 3.08 -16.21 13.76
N THR A 102 2.28 -15.15 13.79
CA THR A 102 1.14 -15.02 14.72
C THR A 102 -0.22 -15.13 14.02
N GLY A 103 -0.25 -14.90 12.69
CA GLY A 103 -1.47 -14.72 11.91
C GLY A 103 -2.03 -13.29 11.94
N PHE A 104 -1.41 -12.38 12.69
CA PHE A 104 -1.85 -10.99 12.84
C PHE A 104 -0.79 -10.02 12.32
N SER A 105 -1.23 -8.89 11.75
CA SER A 105 -0.33 -7.83 11.29
C SER A 105 0.23 -6.97 12.42
N PHE A 106 -0.46 -6.95 13.56
CA PHE A 106 -0.11 -6.21 14.75
C PHE A 106 -0.17 -7.14 15.97
N GLU A 107 0.62 -6.82 16.98
CA GLU A 107 0.57 -7.50 18.27
C GLU A 107 -0.66 -7.05 19.07
N VAL A 108 -1.06 -7.88 20.04
CA VAL A 108 -2.05 -7.47 21.03
C VAL A 108 -1.47 -6.31 21.82
N MET A 109 -2.20 -5.20 21.84
CA MET A 109 -1.77 -3.96 22.48
C MET A 109 -2.86 -3.44 23.42
N GLU A 110 -2.43 -2.77 24.48
CA GLU A 110 -3.31 -1.95 25.30
C GLU A 110 -3.63 -0.66 24.56
N VAL A 111 -4.88 -0.21 24.68
CA VAL A 111 -5.35 1.03 24.07
C VAL A 111 -5.80 1.99 25.15
N ALA A 112 -5.40 3.25 25.03
CA ALA A 112 -5.85 4.31 25.90
C ALA A 112 -7.16 4.91 25.37
N ASP A 113 -8.09 5.21 26.28
CA ASP A 113 -9.28 5.98 25.95
C ASP A 113 -8.99 7.50 25.92
N ARG A 114 -10.05 8.33 25.95
CA ARG A 114 -9.90 9.79 25.94
C ARG A 114 -9.42 10.37 27.26
N ASP A 115 -9.65 9.64 28.35
CA ASP A 115 -9.28 10.02 29.71
C ASP A 115 -7.90 9.44 30.10
N PHE A 116 -7.22 8.79 29.15
CA PHE A 116 -5.93 8.11 29.30
C PHE A 116 -5.97 6.87 30.19
N GLU A 117 -7.13 6.24 30.33
CA GLU A 117 -7.28 4.94 30.98
C GLU A 117 -6.96 3.82 29.97
N PHE A 118 -6.19 2.83 30.41
CA PHE A 118 -5.70 1.74 29.56
C PHE A 118 -6.63 0.54 29.64
N TYR A 119 -7.00 0.04 28.47
CA TYR A 119 -7.83 -1.14 28.32
C TYR A 119 -7.15 -2.18 27.44
N ASP A 120 -7.27 -3.42 27.89
CA ASP A 120 -7.00 -4.62 27.11
C ASP A 120 -8.32 -5.36 26.84
N ARG A 121 -8.23 -6.52 26.19
CA ARG A 121 -9.43 -7.34 25.91
C ARG A 121 -10.03 -7.91 27.18
N ASP A 122 -9.20 -8.28 28.15
CA ASP A 122 -9.62 -8.98 29.36
C ASP A 122 -10.36 -8.06 30.34
N SER A 123 -9.86 -6.83 30.54
CA SER A 123 -10.51 -5.75 31.29
C SER A 123 -11.88 -5.36 30.72
N LEU A 124 -12.06 -5.50 29.40
CA LEU A 124 -13.34 -5.30 28.72
C LEU A 124 -14.23 -6.56 28.69
N GLY A 125 -13.77 -7.68 29.26
CA GLY A 125 -14.48 -8.96 29.24
C GLY A 125 -14.64 -9.57 27.85
N LEU A 126 -13.78 -9.20 26.91
CA LEU A 126 -13.80 -9.69 25.53
C LEU A 126 -13.03 -11.02 25.40
N PRO A 127 -13.43 -11.94 24.51
CA PRO A 127 -12.70 -13.18 24.30
C PRO A 127 -11.27 -12.96 23.79
N GLU A 128 -10.36 -13.86 24.17
CA GLU A 128 -9.00 -13.91 23.62
C GLU A 128 -8.98 -14.05 22.09
N LEU A 129 -7.96 -13.49 21.46
CA LEU A 129 -7.72 -13.64 20.02
C LEU A 129 -7.15 -15.03 19.73
N LYS A 130 -7.83 -15.75 18.84
CA LYS A 130 -7.38 -17.07 18.38
C LYS A 130 -6.62 -16.94 17.07
N SER A 131 -5.36 -17.35 17.06
CA SER A 131 -4.61 -17.47 15.81
C SER A 131 -5.26 -18.47 14.85
N PRO A 132 -5.06 -18.32 13.52
CA PRO A 132 -5.67 -19.22 12.55
C PRO A 132 -5.18 -20.68 12.72
N SER A 133 -6.07 -21.64 12.52
CA SER A 133 -5.84 -23.06 12.90
C SER A 133 -4.67 -23.75 12.18
N LYS A 134 -4.23 -23.22 11.04
CA LYS A 134 -3.18 -23.81 10.19
C LYS A 134 -1.99 -22.86 10.01
N MET A 135 -1.37 -22.43 11.12
CA MET A 135 -0.20 -21.52 11.09
C MET A 135 0.99 -22.05 10.31
N SER A 136 1.27 -23.35 10.37
CA SER A 136 2.37 -23.94 9.59
C SER A 136 2.20 -23.79 8.08
N ILE A 137 0.96 -23.75 7.59
CA ILE A 137 0.66 -23.55 6.16
C ILE A 137 0.65 -22.06 5.84
N LEU A 138 -0.04 -21.24 6.63
CA LEU A 138 -0.09 -19.80 6.39
C LEU A 138 1.31 -19.18 6.42
N GLY A 139 2.10 -19.48 7.45
CA GLY A 139 3.44 -18.92 7.61
C GLY A 139 4.36 -19.25 6.43
N LYS A 140 4.28 -20.48 5.90
CA LYS A 140 5.03 -20.87 4.69
C LYS A 140 4.58 -20.08 3.45
N ILE A 141 3.27 -19.93 3.25
CA ILE A 141 2.72 -19.17 2.11
C ILE A 141 3.11 -17.70 2.21
N VAL A 142 2.95 -17.10 3.38
CA VAL A 142 3.21 -15.67 3.62
C VAL A 142 4.70 -15.34 3.48
N LYS A 143 5.61 -16.17 4.01
CA LYS A 143 7.05 -15.96 3.83
C LYS A 143 7.45 -16.04 2.36
N LYS A 144 6.97 -17.07 1.65
CA LYS A 144 7.25 -17.29 0.23
C LYS A 144 6.71 -16.18 -0.66
N LEU A 145 5.43 -15.81 -0.51
CA LEU A 145 4.80 -14.78 -1.35
C LEU A 145 5.20 -13.37 -0.94
N GLY A 146 5.48 -13.16 0.34
CA GLY A 146 5.86 -11.87 0.90
C GLY A 146 7.33 -11.50 0.69
N GLY A 147 8.16 -12.40 0.16
CA GLY A 147 9.57 -12.11 -0.10
C GLY A 147 10.39 -11.91 1.18
N VAL A 148 10.09 -12.68 2.22
CA VAL A 148 10.71 -12.58 3.56
C VAL A 148 11.42 -13.87 4.00
N GLU A 149 11.66 -14.77 3.05
CA GLU A 149 12.50 -15.96 3.27
C GLU A 149 13.99 -15.62 3.45
#